data_AF-A0A1U7NGW3-F1
#
_entry.id   AF-A0A1U7NGW3-F1
#
_cell.length_a   1.000
_cell.length_b   1.000
_cell.length_c   1.000
_cell.angle_alpha   90.00
_cell.angle_beta   90.00
_cell.angle_gamma   90.00
#
_symmetry.space_group_name_H-M   'P 1'
#
loop_
_entity.id
_entity.type
_entity.pdbx_description
1 polymer ?
#
loop_
_entity_poly.entity_id
_entity_poly.type
_entity_poly.pdbx_seq_one_letter_code
_entity_poly.pdbx_strand_id
1 'polypeptide(L)'
;QNDPQIDSSVLYLDGTKIEANANKMTFVWTKATQKYLASAWKSLIEICEKLNAWLASNGFPERVSVLRKPDPSYLLELDALFAQLEERAAVKIVTGKGHRKHPLQKLHDDFAQVSVRLLRYAVYEDLADGRNSFSKTDPDATFMHMKYDYYNHTNVFKPGYNIQLGVSSGYIRTVYVSQNCNDIHDFIPAIETYCEQYGKYPKMVPADAGYGSFENYSWCEEHGIELMMKYSGQNKEQQKITD
;
A
#
# COMPACT_ATOMS: atom_id res chain seq x y z
N GLN A 1 10.90 29.55 37.84
CA GLN A 1 11.35 29.33 36.45
C GLN A 1 10.28 29.94 35.58
N ASN A 2 10.59 31.01 34.84
CA ASN A 2 9.65 31.58 33.88
C ASN A 2 9.51 30.57 32.75
N ASP A 3 8.42 29.81 32.76
CA ASP A 3 8.00 29.07 31.57
C ASP A 3 7.83 30.15 30.48
N PRO A 4 8.53 30.08 29.35
CA PRO A 4 8.30 31.03 28.27
C PRO A 4 6.80 30.98 27.95
N GLN A 5 6.13 32.12 28.00
CA GLN A 5 4.72 32.19 27.64
C GLN A 5 4.61 31.92 26.14
N ILE A 6 4.45 30.65 25.77
CA ILE A 6 4.31 30.21 24.39
C ILE A 6 2.97 30.74 23.88
N ASP A 7 3.03 31.59 22.86
CA ASP A 7 1.84 32.01 22.15
C ASP A 7 1.35 30.84 21.29
N SER A 8 0.28 30.20 21.75
CA SER A 8 -0.33 29.06 21.08
C SER A 8 -1.46 29.45 20.12
N SER A 9 -1.64 30.74 19.84
CA SER A 9 -2.69 31.21 18.94
C SER A 9 -2.39 30.84 17.49
N VAL A 10 -1.12 30.87 17.10
CA VAL A 10 -0.64 30.52 15.76
C VAL A 10 0.12 29.20 15.80
N LEU A 11 -0.28 28.26 14.95
CA LEU A 11 0.41 27.00 14.73
C LEU A 11 0.94 26.98 13.29
N TYR A 12 2.24 27.13 13.12
CA TYR A 12 2.88 26.99 11.80
C TYR A 12 2.97 25.51 11.46
N LEU A 13 2.35 25.09 10.36
CA LEU A 13 2.36 23.70 9.91
C LEU A 13 3.26 23.57 8.68
N ASP A 14 4.25 22.68 8.77
CA ASP A 14 5.11 22.33 7.64
C ASP A 14 5.34 20.82 7.56
N GLY A 15 5.49 20.34 6.33
CA GLY A 15 5.52 18.92 5.98
C GLY A 15 6.89 18.53 5.45
N THR A 16 7.44 17.44 5.98
CA THR A 16 8.70 16.90 5.50
C THR A 16 8.65 15.40 5.35
N LYS A 17 9.17 14.90 4.24
CA LYS A 17 9.25 13.46 3.99
C LYS A 17 10.54 12.91 4.59
N ILE A 18 10.41 11.87 5.38
CA ILE A 18 11.54 11.16 5.98
C ILE A 18 11.62 9.76 5.39
N GLU A 19 12.83 9.38 4.94
CA GLU A 19 13.10 8.04 4.44
C GLU A 19 13.00 7.01 5.57
N ALA A 20 12.25 5.94 5.34
CA ALA A 20 12.12 4.85 6.29
C ALA A 20 13.41 4.02 6.36
N ASN A 21 13.68 3.40 7.51
CA ASN A 21 14.73 2.39 7.62
C ASN A 21 14.27 1.06 6.99
N ALA A 22 14.16 1.07 5.67
CA ALA A 22 13.64 -0.03 4.89
C ALA A 22 14.57 -0.34 3.71
N ASN A 23 14.49 -1.58 3.21
CA ASN A 23 15.28 -1.98 2.06
C ASN A 23 14.82 -1.24 0.79
N LYS A 24 15.77 -0.50 0.21
CA LYS A 24 15.59 0.39 -0.95
C LYS A 24 15.19 -0.32 -2.23
N MET A 25 15.42 -1.63 -2.32
CA MET A 25 15.26 -2.43 -3.53
C MET A 25 14.02 -3.33 -3.49
N THR A 26 13.27 -3.34 -2.38
CA THR A 26 12.17 -4.30 -2.18
C THR A 26 10.84 -3.60 -1.94
N PHE A 27 10.14 -3.31 -3.02
CA PHE A 27 8.84 -2.64 -3.00
C PHE A 27 7.75 -3.45 -3.67
N VAL A 28 6.51 -3.08 -3.34
CA VAL A 28 5.29 -3.63 -3.92
C VAL A 28 4.44 -2.48 -4.39
N TRP A 29 3.96 -2.55 -5.64
CA TRP A 29 3.01 -1.61 -6.22
C TRP A 29 1.63 -2.27 -6.30
N THR A 30 0.63 -1.69 -5.66
CA THR A 30 -0.70 -2.30 -5.52
C THR A 30 -1.35 -2.57 -6.87
N LYS A 31 -1.25 -1.63 -7.83
CA LYS A 31 -1.75 -1.83 -9.21
C LYS A 31 -1.10 -3.02 -9.92
N ALA A 32 0.21 -3.24 -9.71
CA ALA A 32 0.90 -4.38 -10.30
C ALA A 32 0.48 -5.68 -9.61
N THR A 33 0.36 -5.67 -8.29
CA THR A 33 -0.14 -6.80 -7.48
C THR A 33 -1.52 -7.25 -7.95
N GLN A 34 -2.47 -6.32 -8.13
CA GLN A 34 -3.82 -6.63 -8.63
C GLN A 34 -3.79 -7.32 -10.00
N LYS A 35 -2.97 -6.81 -10.93
CA LYS A 35 -2.78 -7.43 -12.25
C LYS A 35 -2.21 -8.84 -12.14
N TYR A 36 -1.20 -9.05 -11.30
CA TYR A 36 -0.58 -10.35 -11.12
C TYR A 36 -1.47 -11.34 -10.36
N LEU A 37 -2.29 -10.88 -9.43
CA LEU A 37 -3.31 -11.67 -8.75
C LEU A 37 -4.36 -12.18 -9.74
N ALA A 38 -4.90 -11.30 -10.58
CA ALA A 38 -5.84 -11.69 -11.64
C ALA A 38 -5.22 -12.70 -12.62
N SER A 39 -3.95 -12.50 -13.01
CA SER A 39 -3.23 -13.45 -13.86
C SER A 39 -3.00 -14.81 -13.15
N ALA A 40 -2.68 -14.82 -11.87
CA ALA A 40 -2.47 -16.05 -11.10
C ALA A 40 -3.79 -16.82 -10.93
N TRP A 41 -4.90 -16.11 -10.72
CA TRP A 41 -6.23 -16.72 -10.68
C TRP A 41 -6.57 -17.35 -12.02
N LYS A 42 -6.33 -16.66 -13.15
CA LYS A 42 -6.51 -17.27 -14.47
C LYS A 42 -5.69 -18.56 -14.63
N SER A 43 -4.43 -18.58 -14.18
CA SER A 43 -3.62 -19.81 -14.19
C SER A 43 -4.22 -20.93 -13.34
N LEU A 44 -4.81 -20.62 -12.18
CA LEU A 44 -5.49 -21.63 -11.36
C LEU A 44 -6.71 -22.21 -12.07
N ILE A 45 -7.50 -21.37 -12.77
CA ILE A 45 -8.64 -21.83 -13.57
C ILE A 45 -8.17 -22.84 -14.62
N GLU A 46 -7.14 -22.49 -15.39
CA GLU A 46 -6.57 -23.38 -16.41
C GLU A 46 -6.03 -24.70 -15.83
N ILE A 47 -5.47 -24.65 -14.61
CA ILE A 47 -5.00 -25.84 -13.89
C ILE A 47 -6.19 -26.72 -13.48
N CYS A 48 -7.26 -26.13 -12.93
CA CYS A 48 -8.47 -26.85 -12.54
C CYS A 48 -9.15 -27.49 -13.76
N GLU A 49 -9.19 -26.81 -14.90
CA GLU A 49 -9.69 -27.35 -16.16
C GLU A 49 -8.86 -28.56 -16.64
N LYS A 50 -7.53 -28.44 -16.62
CA LYS A 50 -6.61 -29.54 -16.97
C LYS A 50 -6.76 -30.72 -16.00
N LEU A 51 -6.95 -30.45 -14.71
CA LEU A 51 -7.17 -31.48 -13.69
C LEU A 51 -8.49 -32.21 -13.98
N ASN A 52 -9.58 -31.48 -14.21
CA ASN A 52 -10.87 -32.07 -14.58
C ASN A 52 -10.78 -32.92 -15.87
N ALA A 53 -10.06 -32.47 -16.89
CA ALA A 53 -9.84 -33.24 -18.12
C ALA A 53 -9.02 -34.51 -17.87
N TRP A 54 -7.99 -34.43 -17.02
CA TRP A 54 -7.18 -35.58 -16.62
C TRP A 54 -8.01 -36.59 -15.82
N LEU A 55 -8.81 -36.13 -14.84
CA LEU A 55 -9.72 -36.96 -14.05
C LEU A 55 -10.69 -37.74 -14.95
N ALA A 56 -11.36 -37.03 -15.88
CA ALA A 56 -12.29 -37.65 -16.82
C ALA A 56 -11.62 -38.70 -17.72
N SER A 57 -10.42 -38.40 -18.22
CA SER A 57 -9.66 -39.31 -19.10
C SER A 57 -9.11 -40.54 -18.38
N ASN A 58 -8.94 -40.47 -17.06
CA ASN A 58 -8.41 -41.57 -16.24
C ASN A 58 -9.50 -42.25 -15.38
N GLY A 59 -10.78 -41.93 -15.60
CA GLY A 59 -11.92 -42.60 -14.94
C GLY A 59 -12.12 -42.24 -13.47
N PHE A 60 -11.62 -41.09 -13.04
CA PHE A 60 -11.83 -40.58 -11.68
C PHE A 60 -13.17 -39.81 -11.58
N PRO A 61 -14.02 -40.11 -10.58
CA PRO A 61 -15.35 -39.49 -10.46
C PRO A 61 -15.34 -38.04 -9.95
N GLU A 62 -14.21 -37.59 -9.39
CA GLU A 62 -14.07 -36.26 -8.80
C GLU A 62 -14.18 -35.14 -9.86
N ARG A 63 -14.65 -33.97 -9.42
CA ARG A 63 -14.66 -32.75 -10.23
C ARG A 63 -14.36 -31.54 -9.37
N VAL A 64 -13.36 -30.77 -9.75
CA VAL A 64 -12.98 -29.54 -9.06
C VAL A 64 -13.68 -28.32 -9.65
N SER A 65 -13.98 -27.33 -8.80
CA SER A 65 -14.65 -26.11 -9.21
C SER A 65 -13.67 -25.12 -9.84
N VAL A 66 -13.89 -24.74 -11.10
CA VAL A 66 -13.05 -23.73 -11.77
C VAL A 66 -13.41 -22.29 -11.36
N LEU A 67 -14.61 -22.07 -10.81
CA LEU A 67 -15.13 -20.74 -10.48
C LEU A 67 -15.03 -20.38 -9.00
N ARG A 68 -14.65 -21.35 -8.14
CA ARG A 68 -14.49 -21.07 -6.70
C ARG A 68 -13.35 -20.06 -6.50
N LYS A 69 -13.58 -19.09 -5.61
CA LYS A 69 -12.58 -18.11 -5.23
C LYS A 69 -11.35 -18.84 -4.65
N PRO A 70 -10.11 -18.47 -5.03
CA PRO A 70 -8.89 -19.08 -4.52
C PRO A 70 -8.55 -18.59 -3.11
N ASP A 71 -9.34 -19.03 -2.13
CA ASP A 71 -9.05 -18.82 -0.71
C ASP A 71 -8.12 -19.91 -0.16
N PRO A 72 -7.46 -19.69 1.00
CA PRO A 72 -6.53 -20.65 1.57
C PRO A 72 -7.13 -22.05 1.80
N SER A 73 -8.40 -22.14 2.19
CA SER A 73 -9.08 -23.41 2.41
C SER A 73 -9.24 -24.17 1.10
N TYR A 74 -9.65 -23.48 0.02
CA TYR A 74 -9.78 -24.12 -1.28
C TYR A 74 -8.44 -24.60 -1.84
N LEU A 75 -7.37 -23.81 -1.67
CA LEU A 75 -6.03 -24.22 -2.10
C LEU A 75 -5.56 -25.45 -1.31
N LEU A 76 -5.83 -25.55 -0.01
CA LEU A 76 -5.49 -26.72 0.79
C LEU A 76 -6.29 -27.96 0.39
N GLU A 77 -7.58 -27.81 0.09
CA GLU A 77 -8.42 -28.90 -0.42
C GLU A 77 -7.88 -29.46 -1.76
N LEU A 78 -7.48 -28.57 -2.68
CA LEU A 78 -6.90 -28.97 -3.96
C LEU A 78 -5.55 -29.68 -3.80
N ASP A 79 -4.68 -29.17 -2.91
CA ASP A 79 -3.38 -29.79 -2.62
C ASP A 79 -3.55 -31.22 -2.07
N ALA A 80 -4.47 -31.39 -1.11
CA ALA A 80 -4.82 -32.69 -0.56
C ALA A 80 -5.39 -33.64 -1.63
N LEU A 81 -6.22 -33.13 -2.54
CA LEU A 81 -6.76 -33.91 -3.65
C LEU A 81 -5.64 -34.35 -4.61
N PHE A 82 -4.70 -33.46 -4.97
CA PHE A 82 -3.56 -33.83 -5.82
C PHE A 82 -2.76 -34.99 -5.19
N ALA A 83 -2.43 -34.90 -3.90
CA ALA A 83 -1.71 -35.95 -3.19
C ALA A 83 -2.44 -37.30 -3.22
N GLN A 84 -3.76 -37.30 -2.96
CA GLN A 84 -4.59 -38.51 -3.02
C GLN A 84 -4.64 -39.12 -4.43
N LEU A 85 -4.73 -38.28 -5.47
CA LEU A 85 -4.77 -38.74 -6.86
C LEU A 85 -3.41 -39.31 -7.29
N GLU A 86 -2.30 -38.71 -6.87
CA GLU A 86 -0.97 -39.23 -7.13
C GLU A 86 -0.76 -40.60 -6.50
N GLU A 87 -1.25 -40.81 -5.28
CA GLU A 87 -1.23 -42.12 -4.61
C GLU A 87 -2.10 -43.14 -5.35
N ARG A 88 -3.37 -42.81 -5.64
CA ARG A 88 -4.32 -43.71 -6.31
C ARG A 88 -3.90 -44.08 -7.73
N ALA A 89 -3.24 -43.17 -8.44
CA ALA A 89 -2.69 -43.42 -9.78
C ALA A 89 -1.29 -44.04 -9.74
N ALA A 90 -0.77 -44.37 -8.55
CA ALA A 90 0.56 -44.94 -8.34
C ALA A 90 1.67 -44.14 -9.05
N VAL A 91 1.58 -42.81 -8.98
CA VAL A 91 2.50 -41.90 -9.67
C VAL A 91 3.88 -41.99 -9.04
N LYS A 92 4.88 -42.39 -9.85
CA LYS A 92 6.28 -42.32 -9.44
C LYS A 92 6.77 -40.88 -9.50
N ILE A 93 6.84 -40.23 -8.35
CA ILE A 93 7.35 -38.87 -8.20
C ILE A 93 8.85 -38.85 -8.55
N VAL A 94 9.23 -37.97 -9.48
CA VAL A 94 10.62 -37.77 -9.88
C VAL A 94 11.04 -36.31 -9.72
N THR A 95 12.25 -36.09 -9.19
CA THR A 95 12.84 -34.77 -8.95
C THR A 95 14.22 -34.67 -9.61
N GLY A 96 14.63 -33.48 -10.04
CA GLY A 96 15.95 -33.24 -10.65
C GLY A 96 15.92 -33.08 -12.17
N LYS A 97 17.09 -32.75 -12.75
CA LYS A 97 17.25 -32.51 -14.19
C LYS A 97 17.30 -33.83 -14.96
N GLY A 98 16.69 -33.86 -16.16
CA GLY A 98 16.73 -35.02 -17.07
C GLY A 98 15.63 -36.07 -16.86
N HIS A 99 14.78 -35.94 -15.84
CA HIS A 99 13.65 -36.82 -15.63
C HIS A 99 12.35 -36.25 -16.20
N ARG A 100 11.59 -37.07 -16.93
CA ARG A 100 10.25 -36.71 -17.40
C ARG A 100 9.25 -36.96 -16.27
N LYS A 101 8.69 -35.87 -15.72
CA LYS A 101 7.64 -35.93 -14.69
C LYS A 101 6.34 -36.52 -15.27
N HIS A 102 5.59 -37.21 -14.42
CA HIS A 102 4.24 -37.65 -14.75
C HIS A 102 3.34 -36.42 -15.00
N PRO A 103 2.36 -36.47 -15.93
CA PRO A 103 1.48 -35.34 -16.21
C PRO A 103 0.78 -34.78 -14.96
N LEU A 104 0.31 -35.66 -14.06
CA LEU A 104 -0.33 -35.25 -12.80
C LEU A 104 0.66 -34.53 -11.86
N GLN A 105 1.86 -35.09 -11.68
CA GLN A 105 2.92 -34.46 -10.88
C GLN A 105 3.28 -33.07 -11.42
N LYS A 106 3.42 -32.94 -12.74
CA LYS A 106 3.70 -31.64 -13.37
C LYS A 106 2.58 -30.63 -13.09
N LEU A 107 1.32 -31.07 -13.18
CA LEU A 107 0.18 -30.21 -12.91
C LEU A 107 0.11 -29.79 -11.43
N HIS A 108 0.46 -30.70 -10.51
CA HIS A 108 0.57 -30.43 -9.08
C HIS A 108 1.70 -29.43 -8.78
N ASP A 109 2.86 -29.55 -9.43
CA ASP A 109 3.95 -28.57 -9.30
C ASP A 109 3.54 -27.17 -9.81
N ASP A 110 2.84 -27.11 -10.95
CA ASP A 110 2.33 -25.86 -11.51
C ASP A 110 1.29 -25.24 -10.57
N PHE A 111 0.42 -26.06 -9.97
CA PHE A 111 -0.53 -25.66 -8.93
C PHE A 111 0.17 -25.06 -7.73
N ALA A 112 1.15 -25.75 -7.15
CA ALA A 112 1.88 -25.27 -5.97
C ALA A 112 2.54 -23.89 -6.23
N GLN A 113 3.12 -23.69 -7.41
CA GLN A 113 3.70 -22.39 -7.78
C GLN A 113 2.65 -21.28 -7.94
N VAL A 114 1.48 -21.59 -8.49
CA VAL A 114 0.35 -20.65 -8.59
C VAL A 114 -0.21 -20.32 -7.21
N SER A 115 -0.42 -21.32 -6.36
CA SER A 115 -0.95 -21.18 -4.99
C SER A 115 -0.07 -20.27 -4.12
N VAL A 116 1.25 -20.44 -4.16
CA VAL A 116 2.19 -19.54 -3.47
C VAL A 116 2.07 -18.09 -3.94
N ARG A 117 1.87 -17.86 -5.25
CA ARG A 117 1.69 -16.51 -5.79
C ARG A 117 0.36 -15.90 -5.38
N LEU A 118 -0.73 -16.67 -5.44
CA LEU A 118 -2.06 -16.24 -5.01
C LEU A 118 -2.05 -15.77 -3.55
N LEU A 119 -1.54 -16.62 -2.65
CA LEU A 119 -1.43 -16.28 -1.22
C LEU A 119 -0.53 -15.06 -0.99
N ARG A 120 0.61 -14.98 -1.67
CA ARG A 120 1.51 -13.82 -1.58
C ARG A 120 0.81 -12.51 -1.98
N TYR A 121 0.07 -12.52 -3.08
CA TYR A 121 -0.60 -11.31 -3.56
C TYR A 121 -1.80 -10.95 -2.70
N ALA A 122 -2.51 -11.92 -2.12
CA ALA A 122 -3.54 -11.64 -1.12
C ALA A 122 -2.95 -10.93 0.11
N VAL A 123 -1.85 -11.46 0.66
CA VAL A 123 -1.13 -10.80 1.77
C VAL A 123 -0.66 -9.39 1.39
N TYR A 124 -0.21 -9.19 0.13
CA TYR A 124 0.19 -7.87 -0.31
C TYR A 124 -0.98 -6.89 -0.44
N GLU A 125 -2.19 -7.33 -0.81
CA GLU A 125 -3.37 -6.46 -0.80
C GLU A 125 -3.73 -6.06 0.63
N ASP A 126 -3.69 -7.00 1.56
CA ASP A 126 -3.95 -6.74 2.98
C ASP A 126 -2.93 -5.75 3.57
N LEU A 127 -1.64 -6.00 3.32
CA LEU A 127 -0.57 -5.10 3.78
C LEU A 127 -0.65 -3.72 3.14
N ALA A 128 -1.09 -3.61 1.89
CA ALA A 128 -1.22 -2.31 1.24
C ALA A 128 -2.27 -1.44 1.92
N ASP A 129 -3.32 -2.02 2.52
CA ASP A 129 -4.38 -1.30 3.22
C ASP A 129 -4.91 -0.09 2.43
N GLY A 130 -5.26 -0.32 1.15
CA GLY A 130 -5.73 0.73 0.25
C GLY A 130 -4.66 1.67 -0.31
N ARG A 131 -3.41 1.62 0.19
CA ARG A 131 -2.29 2.44 -0.33
C ARG A 131 -1.83 1.96 -1.70
N ASN A 132 -1.19 2.85 -2.45
CA ASN A 132 -0.67 2.56 -3.78
C ASN A 132 0.59 1.69 -3.79
N SER A 133 1.30 1.63 -2.66
CA SER A 133 2.60 0.95 -2.55
C SER A 133 2.99 0.74 -1.10
N PHE A 134 3.87 -0.23 -0.85
CA PHE A 134 4.54 -0.40 0.44
C PHE A 134 5.93 -1.04 0.29
N SER A 135 6.75 -0.97 1.33
CA SER A 135 8.04 -1.68 1.39
C SER A 135 7.89 -3.08 1.99
N LYS A 136 8.59 -4.07 1.43
CA LYS A 136 8.53 -5.45 1.96
C LYS A 136 9.16 -5.62 3.34
N THR A 137 10.07 -4.72 3.73
CA THR A 137 10.75 -4.79 5.03
C THR A 137 10.17 -3.81 6.05
N ASP A 138 9.38 -2.85 5.59
CA ASP A 138 8.61 -1.91 6.41
C ASP A 138 7.25 -1.69 5.72
N PRO A 139 6.25 -2.57 5.97
CA PRO A 139 4.97 -2.49 5.30
C PRO A 139 4.22 -1.19 5.55
N ASP A 140 4.55 -0.43 6.60
CA ASP A 140 3.90 0.85 6.89
C ASP A 140 4.49 2.00 6.06
N ALA A 141 5.67 1.83 5.45
CA ALA A 141 6.29 2.86 4.62
C ALA A 141 5.72 2.87 3.18
N THR A 142 5.31 4.04 2.71
CA THR A 142 4.84 4.26 1.33
C THR A 142 5.99 4.75 0.44
N PHE A 143 5.96 4.42 -0.86
CA PHE A 143 6.93 4.95 -1.82
C PHE A 143 6.58 6.38 -2.22
N MET A 144 7.44 7.32 -1.85
CA MET A 144 7.25 8.77 -2.04
C MET A 144 8.36 9.37 -2.88
N HIS A 145 8.05 10.46 -3.60
CA HIS A 145 9.07 11.29 -4.22
C HIS A 145 9.81 12.09 -3.15
N MET A 146 11.12 11.87 -3.03
CA MET A 146 11.99 12.57 -2.09
C MET A 146 12.77 13.68 -2.80
N LYS A 147 13.13 14.74 -2.07
CA LYS A 147 13.99 15.82 -2.61
C LYS A 147 15.39 15.31 -2.99
N TYR A 148 15.91 14.32 -2.26
CA TYR A 148 17.21 13.69 -2.53
C TYR A 148 17.05 12.18 -2.71
N ASP A 149 17.54 11.65 -3.85
CA ASP A 149 17.63 10.21 -4.09
C ASP A 149 19.08 9.67 -4.06
N TYR A 150 19.25 8.35 -3.86
CA TYR A 150 20.58 7.71 -3.75
C TYR A 150 21.44 7.89 -4.99
N TYR A 151 20.80 8.17 -6.13
CA TYR A 151 21.45 8.30 -7.42
C TYR A 151 21.52 9.76 -7.89
N ASN A 152 21.14 10.70 -7.01
CA ASN A 152 21.05 12.15 -7.19
C ASN A 152 20.25 12.58 -8.44
N HIS A 153 19.07 13.16 -8.23
CA HIS A 153 18.19 13.72 -9.29
C HIS A 153 17.62 12.71 -10.31
N THR A 154 17.45 11.44 -9.92
CA THR A 154 16.82 10.42 -10.77
C THR A 154 15.29 10.34 -10.60
N ASN A 155 14.70 11.12 -9.68
CA ASN A 155 13.27 11.09 -9.34
C ASN A 155 12.79 9.71 -8.84
N VAL A 156 13.69 8.92 -8.26
CA VAL A 156 13.37 7.58 -7.77
C VAL A 156 12.59 7.67 -6.46
N PHE A 157 11.47 6.93 -6.40
CA PHE A 157 10.67 6.80 -5.19
C PHE A 157 11.46 6.09 -4.08
N LYS A 158 11.28 6.53 -2.84
CA LYS A 158 11.82 5.86 -1.66
C LYS A 158 10.72 5.50 -0.68
N PRO A 159 10.89 4.41 0.08
CA PRO A 159 10.00 4.15 1.21
C PRO A 159 10.18 5.25 2.23
N GLY A 160 9.09 5.83 2.69
CA GLY A 160 9.13 6.91 3.65
C GLY A 160 7.78 7.21 4.26
N TYR A 161 7.82 8.17 5.18
CA TYR A 161 6.68 8.73 5.86
C TYR A 161 6.67 10.23 5.61
N ASN A 162 5.47 10.81 5.59
CA ASN A 162 5.30 12.25 5.57
C ASN A 162 5.07 12.71 7.00
N ILE A 163 5.92 13.59 7.50
CA ILE A 163 5.86 14.08 8.87
C ILE A 163 5.41 15.53 8.84
N GLN A 164 4.32 15.80 9.53
CA GLN A 164 3.79 17.13 9.76
C GLN A 164 4.26 17.64 11.11
N LEU A 165 4.89 18.81 11.11
CA LEU A 165 5.38 19.48 12.30
C LEU A 165 4.59 20.76 12.52
N GLY A 166 3.87 20.82 13.65
CA GLY A 166 3.20 22.02 14.13
C GLY A 166 4.10 22.77 15.12
N VAL A 167 4.42 24.03 14.83
CA VAL A 167 5.35 24.84 15.63
C VAL A 167 4.67 26.13 16.12
N SER A 168 4.85 26.47 17.39
CA SER A 168 4.42 27.75 17.99
C SER A 168 5.56 28.36 18.80
N SER A 169 5.84 29.66 18.60
CA SER A 169 6.93 30.39 19.28
C SER A 169 8.31 29.68 19.23
N GLY A 170 8.60 28.95 18.15
CA GLY A 170 9.85 28.21 17.98
C GLY A 170 9.89 26.82 18.64
N TYR A 171 8.79 26.38 19.27
CA TYR A 171 8.67 25.06 19.89
C TYR A 171 7.78 24.14 19.05
N ILE A 172 8.19 22.88 18.91
CA ILE A 172 7.35 21.84 18.33
C ILE A 172 6.21 21.57 19.31
N ARG A 173 4.98 21.74 18.83
CA ARG A 173 3.74 21.54 19.61
C ARG A 173 3.07 20.23 19.25
N THR A 174 3.12 19.85 17.97
CA THR A 174 2.51 18.62 17.46
C THR A 174 3.38 18.01 16.39
N VAL A 175 3.40 16.68 16.36
CA VAL A 175 4.01 15.87 15.31
C VAL A 175 2.93 14.89 14.86
N TYR A 176 2.65 14.87 13.58
CA TYR A 176 1.77 13.88 12.96
C TYR A 176 2.56 13.13 11.87
N VAL A 177 2.45 11.81 11.85
CA VAL A 177 3.18 10.96 10.91
C VAL A 177 2.15 10.26 10.04
N SER A 178 2.32 10.40 8.73
CA SER A 178 1.40 9.85 7.74
C SER A 178 2.13 9.01 6.69
N GLN A 179 1.32 8.23 5.99
CA GLN A 179 1.73 7.42 4.85
C GLN A 179 1.37 8.10 3.52
N ASN A 180 0.88 9.35 3.56
CA ASN A 180 0.41 10.10 2.40
C ASN A 180 1.59 10.70 1.63
N CYS A 181 1.55 10.65 0.30
CA CYS A 181 2.59 11.25 -0.52
C CYS A 181 2.48 12.78 -0.60
N ASN A 182 1.29 13.34 -0.35
CA ASN A 182 0.98 14.76 -0.43
C ASN A 182 0.46 15.29 0.91
N ASP A 183 0.68 16.58 1.13
CA ASP A 183 0.37 17.23 2.41
C ASP A 183 -1.12 17.60 2.56
N ILE A 184 -1.87 17.66 1.44
CA ILE A 184 -3.31 18.00 1.42
C ILE A 184 -4.11 17.20 2.45
N HIS A 185 -3.93 15.88 2.45
CA HIS A 185 -4.71 14.98 3.32
C HIS A 185 -4.16 14.87 4.74
N ASP A 186 -3.03 15.51 5.03
CA ASP A 186 -2.41 15.48 6.36
C ASP A 186 -2.75 16.71 7.22
N PHE A 187 -3.31 17.77 6.60
CA PHE A 187 -3.67 19.01 7.30
C PHE A 187 -4.63 18.77 8.48
N ILE A 188 -5.80 18.21 8.19
CA ILE A 188 -6.86 17.99 9.17
C ILE A 188 -6.36 17.02 10.27
N PRO A 189 -5.81 15.82 9.95
CA PRO A 189 -5.28 14.92 10.97
C PRO A 189 -4.21 15.54 11.87
N ALA A 190 -3.33 16.38 11.33
CA ALA A 190 -2.31 17.05 12.12
C ALA A 190 -2.90 18.06 13.13
N ILE A 191 -3.94 18.79 12.74
CA ILE A 191 -4.61 19.75 13.62
C ILE A 191 -5.52 19.04 14.63
N GLU A 192 -6.17 17.95 14.25
CA GLU A 192 -6.91 17.10 15.19
C GLU A 192 -5.96 16.51 16.24
N THR A 193 -4.77 16.05 15.84
CA THR A 193 -3.73 15.60 16.78
C THR A 193 -3.35 16.71 17.76
N TYR A 194 -3.26 17.96 17.30
CA TYR A 194 -3.04 19.12 18.19
C TYR A 194 -4.22 19.32 19.15
N CYS A 195 -5.46 19.25 18.66
CA CYS A 195 -6.66 19.41 19.48
C CYS A 195 -6.75 18.31 20.55
N GLU A 196 -6.46 17.06 20.22
CA GLU A 196 -6.39 15.94 21.16
C GLU A 196 -5.35 16.19 22.26
N GLN A 197 -4.20 16.78 21.92
CA GLN A 197 -3.12 17.05 22.87
C GLN A 197 -3.40 18.23 23.81
N TYR A 198 -4.10 19.27 23.33
CA TYR A 198 -4.25 20.55 24.06
C TYR A 198 -5.71 20.92 24.40
N GLY A 199 -6.68 20.11 23.98
CA GLY A 199 -8.11 20.30 24.22
C GLY A 199 -8.73 21.49 23.48
N LYS A 200 -8.03 22.07 22.50
CA LYS A 200 -8.49 23.23 21.72
C LYS A 200 -7.77 23.33 20.38
N TYR A 201 -8.44 23.91 19.40
CA TYR A 201 -7.83 24.29 18.13
C TYR A 201 -6.96 25.55 18.25
N PRO A 202 -5.92 25.70 17.41
CA PRO A 202 -5.23 26.98 17.23
C PRO A 202 -6.17 28.00 16.58
N LYS A 203 -5.91 29.29 16.75
CA LYS A 203 -6.70 30.34 16.09
C LYS A 203 -6.34 30.46 14.60
N MET A 204 -5.07 30.27 14.27
CA MET A 204 -4.54 30.38 12.91
C MET A 204 -3.59 29.22 12.64
N VAL A 205 -3.65 28.67 11.43
CA VAL A 205 -2.69 27.67 10.95
C VAL A 205 -2.08 28.12 9.62
N PRO A 206 -1.02 28.95 9.66
CA PRO A 206 -0.24 29.25 8.45
C PRO A 206 0.42 27.97 7.95
N ALA A 207 0.14 27.61 6.70
CA ALA A 207 0.71 26.46 6.02
C ALA A 207 1.00 26.80 4.55
N ASP A 208 1.78 25.96 3.88
CA ASP A 208 2.11 26.16 2.47
C ASP A 208 0.91 25.95 1.52
N ALA A 209 1.12 26.19 0.23
CA ALA A 209 0.06 26.03 -0.77
C ALA A 209 -0.27 24.55 -1.09
N GLY A 210 0.56 23.62 -0.61
CA GLY A 210 0.38 22.18 -0.72
C GLY A 210 -0.72 21.65 0.19
N TYR A 211 -1.15 22.40 1.22
CA TYR A 211 -2.32 22.07 2.04
C TYR A 211 -3.62 22.67 1.52
N GLY A 212 -3.58 23.60 0.56
CA GLY A 212 -4.76 24.34 0.11
C GLY A 212 -5.75 23.46 -0.66
N SER A 213 -6.88 23.11 -0.03
CA SER A 213 -8.00 22.39 -0.64
C SER A 213 -9.34 22.90 -0.11
N PHE A 214 -10.41 22.80 -0.91
CA PHE A 214 -11.76 23.20 -0.48
C PHE A 214 -12.16 22.53 0.83
N GLU A 215 -11.85 21.23 0.96
CA GLU A 215 -12.11 20.44 2.16
C GLU A 215 -11.41 21.02 3.40
N ASN A 216 -10.12 21.34 3.29
CA ASN A 216 -9.35 21.93 4.39
C ASN A 216 -9.86 23.34 4.76
N TYR A 217 -10.29 24.14 3.78
CA TYR A 217 -10.87 25.46 4.04
C TYR A 217 -12.23 25.37 4.74
N SER A 218 -13.12 24.50 4.26
CA SER A 218 -14.44 24.27 4.87
C SER A 218 -14.29 23.80 6.31
N TRP A 219 -13.38 22.84 6.53
CA TRP A 219 -13.10 22.31 7.85
C TRP A 219 -12.56 23.38 8.81
N CYS A 220 -11.64 24.24 8.37
CA CYS A 220 -11.18 25.37 9.18
C CYS A 220 -12.31 26.32 9.60
N GLU A 221 -13.22 26.67 8.67
CA GLU A 221 -14.35 27.56 8.95
C GLU A 221 -15.29 26.96 10.01
N GLU A 222 -15.61 25.67 9.89
CA GLU A 222 -16.45 24.93 10.84
C GLU A 222 -15.85 24.91 12.27
N HIS A 223 -14.52 24.93 12.39
CA HIS A 223 -13.80 24.86 13.67
C HIS A 223 -13.33 26.24 14.16
N GLY A 224 -13.71 27.32 13.48
CA GLY A 224 -13.35 28.69 13.88
C GLY A 224 -11.87 29.01 13.74
N ILE A 225 -11.16 28.34 12.82
CA ILE A 225 -9.75 28.56 12.50
C ILE A 225 -9.67 29.56 11.34
N GLU A 226 -8.90 30.62 11.51
CA GLU A 226 -8.71 31.65 10.49
C GLU A 226 -7.97 31.09 9.26
N LEU A 227 -8.52 31.37 8.08
CA LEU A 227 -8.03 30.85 6.80
C LEU A 227 -6.76 31.58 6.35
N MET A 228 -5.61 30.93 6.46
CA MET A 228 -4.29 31.48 6.09
C MET A 228 -3.58 30.71 4.97
N MET A 229 -4.13 29.56 4.55
CA MET A 229 -3.54 28.72 3.50
C MET A 229 -3.69 29.35 2.12
N LYS A 230 -2.64 29.25 1.30
CA LYS A 230 -2.70 29.62 -0.13
C LYS A 230 -3.34 28.50 -0.95
N TYR A 231 -4.22 28.81 -1.91
CA TYR A 231 -4.75 27.75 -2.79
C TYR A 231 -3.77 27.44 -3.92
N SER A 232 -3.74 26.17 -4.32
CA SER A 232 -2.90 25.68 -5.41
C SER A 232 -3.34 26.33 -6.74
N GLY A 233 -2.56 27.29 -7.24
CA GLY A 233 -2.86 28.01 -8.49
C GLY A 233 -2.90 29.53 -8.39
N GLN A 234 -2.92 30.11 -7.18
CA GLN A 234 -2.87 31.57 -6.95
C GLN A 234 -1.78 32.26 -7.78
N ASN A 235 -0.58 31.69 -7.79
CA ASN A 235 0.55 32.26 -8.52
C ASN A 235 0.38 32.19 -10.04
N LYS A 236 -0.32 31.18 -10.58
CA LYS A 236 -0.59 31.05 -12.02
C LYS A 236 -1.65 32.04 -12.50
N GLU A 237 -2.60 32.39 -11.66
CA GLU A 237 -3.61 33.42 -11.97
C GLU A 237 -3.00 34.82 -11.89
N GLN A 238 -2.13 35.09 -10.92
CA GLN A 238 -1.40 36.36 -10.84
C GLN A 238 -0.49 36.59 -12.06
N GLN A 239 0.12 35.54 -12.61
CA GLN A 239 0.90 35.60 -13.85
C GLN A 239 0.03 35.93 -15.08
N LYS A 240 -1.21 35.42 -15.16
CA LYS A 240 -2.13 35.73 -16.27
C LYS A 240 -2.68 37.16 -16.25
N ILE A 241 -2.63 37.84 -15.11
CA ILE A 241 -3.10 39.23 -14.96
C ILE A 241 -1.98 40.22 -15.37
N THR A 242 -0.75 39.74 -15.53
CA THR A 242 0.43 40.55 -15.87
C THR A 242 0.88 40.47 -17.33
N ASP A 243 0.15 39.72 -18.17
CA ASP A 243 0.29 39.70 -19.64
C ASP A 243 -0.89 40.42 -20.32
#